data_AF-A0A970TXK4-F1
#
_entry.id   AF-A0A970TXK4-F1
#
_cell.length_a   1.000
_cell.length_b   1.000
_cell.length_c   1.000
_cell.angle_alpha   90.00
_cell.angle_beta   90.00
_cell.angle_gamma   90.00
#
_symmetry.space_group_name_H-M   'P 1'
#
loop_
_entity.id
_entity.type
_entity.pdbx_description
1 polymer ?
#
loop_
_entity_poly.entity_id
_entity_poly.type
_entity_poly.pdbx_seq_one_letter_code
_entity_poly.pdbx_strand_id
1 'polypeptide(L)'
;MAKRLVPSLLILVSVTAMFSAQAATILHVATDGNDDWSGLLQQADAKGADGPLKTLTKAQDRVRELKESGMPEGGIRVELAPGTYALTEPLVLTQEDGGTADSPVRYAASEKGRVYISGAVTVDQFVPVTDPVV
;
A
#
# COMPACT_ATOMS: atom_id res chain seq x y z
N MET A 1 20.40 -44.28 59.83
CA MET A 1 19.37 -43.22 59.78
C MET A 1 19.83 -42.19 58.76
N ALA A 2 19.20 -42.17 57.58
CA ALA A 2 19.66 -41.43 56.40
C ALA A 2 18.89 -40.12 56.24
N LYS A 3 19.57 -39.02 55.87
CA LYS A 3 18.96 -37.84 55.26
C LYS A 3 19.77 -37.45 54.02
N ARG A 4 19.14 -37.61 52.86
CA ARG A 4 19.64 -37.19 51.54
C ARG A 4 19.27 -35.71 51.33
N LEU A 5 20.23 -34.87 50.95
CA LEU A 5 20.01 -33.51 50.48
C LEU A 5 19.84 -33.54 48.95
N VAL A 6 18.71 -33.02 48.47
CA VAL A 6 18.36 -32.87 47.05
C VAL A 6 18.97 -31.56 46.55
N PRO A 7 19.58 -31.48 45.35
CA PRO A 7 20.04 -30.21 44.82
C PRO A 7 18.86 -29.43 44.22
N SER A 8 18.65 -28.18 44.66
CA SER A 8 17.68 -27.25 44.07
C SER A 8 18.12 -26.85 42.66
N LEU A 9 17.33 -27.26 41.67
CA LEU A 9 17.44 -26.86 40.26
C LEU A 9 16.69 -25.53 40.06
N LEU A 10 17.43 -24.45 39.79
CA LEU A 10 16.88 -23.17 39.35
C LEU A 10 16.50 -23.27 37.86
N ILE A 11 15.19 -23.33 37.56
CA ILE A 11 14.68 -23.28 36.18
C ILE A 11 14.60 -21.80 35.77
N LEU A 12 15.51 -21.39 34.89
CA LEU A 12 15.46 -20.12 34.18
C LEU A 12 14.39 -20.23 33.07
N VAL A 13 13.18 -19.72 33.32
CA VAL A 13 12.14 -19.59 32.29
C VAL A 13 12.51 -18.39 31.42
N SER A 14 13.18 -18.66 30.30
CA SER A 14 13.40 -17.65 29.25
C SER A 14 12.07 -17.45 28.51
N VAL A 15 11.37 -16.35 28.78
CA VAL A 15 10.20 -15.93 28.00
C VAL A 15 10.73 -15.27 26.72
N THR A 16 10.94 -16.06 25.67
CA THR A 16 11.15 -15.51 24.33
C THR A 16 9.78 -15.06 23.81
N ALA A 17 9.54 -13.75 23.80
CA ALA A 17 8.41 -13.18 23.09
C ALA A 17 8.60 -13.43 21.59
N MET A 18 7.81 -14.34 21.03
CA MET A 18 7.68 -14.46 19.58
C MET A 18 6.94 -13.22 19.08
N PHE A 19 7.67 -12.27 18.50
CA PHE A 19 7.07 -11.21 17.69
C PHE A 19 6.51 -11.85 16.42
N SER A 20 5.20 -12.06 16.38
CA SER A 20 4.52 -12.42 15.13
C SER A 20 4.34 -11.14 14.32
N ALA A 21 4.93 -11.05 13.14
CA ALA A 21 4.68 -9.95 12.22
C ALA A 21 3.26 -10.09 11.69
N GLN A 22 2.34 -9.22 12.13
CA GLN A 22 0.97 -9.20 11.62
C GLN A 22 0.96 -8.75 10.16
N ALA A 23 0.10 -9.36 9.33
CA ALA A 23 0.01 -9.02 7.92
C ALA A 23 -0.66 -7.65 7.73
N ALA A 24 -0.02 -6.77 6.95
CA ALA A 24 -0.56 -5.46 6.61
C ALA A 24 -1.88 -5.58 5.81
N THR A 25 -2.78 -4.61 5.99
CA THR A 25 -3.91 -4.42 5.08
C THR A 25 -3.40 -3.96 3.72
N ILE A 26 -3.85 -4.60 2.63
CA ILE A 26 -3.44 -4.25 1.27
C ILE A 26 -4.56 -3.46 0.58
N LEU A 27 -4.21 -2.28 0.09
CA LEU A 27 -5.02 -1.48 -0.83
C LEU A 27 -4.43 -1.60 -2.23
N HIS A 28 -5.22 -2.08 -3.18
CA HIS A 28 -4.84 -2.23 -4.57
C HIS A 28 -5.21 -0.99 -5.38
N VAL A 29 -4.28 -0.54 -6.20
CA VAL A 29 -4.46 0.57 -7.13
C VAL A 29 -4.09 0.09 -8.53
N ALA A 30 -4.95 0.32 -9.52
CA ALA A 30 -4.73 -0.10 -10.90
C ALA A 30 -5.25 0.94 -11.89
N THR A 31 -4.60 1.10 -13.04
CA THR A 31 -4.99 2.12 -14.04
C THR A 31 -6.37 1.88 -14.66
N ASP A 32 -6.86 0.64 -14.60
CA ASP A 32 -8.19 0.18 -15.01
C ASP A 32 -9.16 0.04 -13.82
N GLY A 33 -8.79 0.50 -12.62
CA GLY A 33 -9.62 0.50 -11.43
C GLY A 33 -10.70 1.57 -11.41
N ASN A 34 -11.39 1.67 -10.26
CA ASN A 34 -12.44 2.66 -10.01
C ASN A 34 -12.32 3.25 -8.59
N ASP A 35 -12.36 4.57 -8.47
CA ASP A 35 -12.21 5.29 -7.19
C ASP A 35 -13.44 5.19 -6.28
N ASP A 36 -14.57 4.70 -6.80
CA ASP A 36 -15.75 4.37 -5.99
C ASP A 36 -15.64 3.00 -5.30
N TRP A 37 -14.65 2.18 -5.69
CA TRP A 37 -14.44 0.85 -5.11
C TRP A 37 -13.72 0.91 -3.76
N SER A 38 -13.65 -0.24 -3.10
CA SER A 38 -13.01 -0.35 -1.80
C SER A 38 -11.48 -0.31 -1.87
N GLY A 39 -10.92 -0.78 -2.99
CA GLY A 39 -9.48 -1.02 -3.11
C GLY A 39 -9.01 -2.28 -2.40
N LEU A 40 -9.88 -3.06 -1.74
CA LEU A 40 -9.48 -4.25 -0.98
C LEU A 40 -9.37 -5.50 -1.85
N LEU A 41 -9.84 -5.43 -3.10
CA LEU A 41 -9.74 -6.52 -4.06
C LEU A 41 -8.73 -6.16 -5.15
N GLN A 42 -7.82 -7.09 -5.45
CA GLN A 42 -6.82 -6.91 -6.50
C GLN A 42 -7.43 -6.79 -7.89
N GLN A 43 -8.58 -7.43 -8.11
CA GLN A 43 -9.33 -7.43 -9.36
C GLN A 43 -10.78 -7.10 -9.08
N ALA A 44 -11.47 -6.59 -10.11
CA ALA A 44 -12.90 -6.37 -10.02
C ALA A 44 -13.63 -7.67 -9.66
N ASP A 45 -14.61 -7.58 -8.77
CA ASP A 45 -15.47 -8.71 -8.47
C ASP A 45 -16.33 -9.09 -9.70
N ALA A 46 -16.96 -10.27 -9.65
CA ALA A 46 -17.77 -10.76 -10.77
C ALA A 46 -18.95 -9.86 -11.14
N LYS A 47 -19.33 -8.92 -10.26
CA LYS A 47 -20.44 -7.99 -10.45
C LYS A 47 -19.97 -6.61 -10.90
N GLY A 48 -18.66 -6.34 -10.93
CA GLY A 48 -18.08 -5.02 -11.13
C GLY A 48 -18.47 -4.01 -10.02
N ALA A 49 -18.82 -4.50 -8.84
CA ALA A 49 -19.28 -3.67 -7.72
C ALA A 49 -18.13 -3.25 -6.79
N ASP A 50 -17.01 -3.98 -6.82
CA ASP A 50 -15.82 -3.69 -6.04
C ASP A 50 -14.56 -4.14 -6.80
N GLY A 51 -13.38 -3.66 -6.41
CA GLY A 51 -12.11 -3.86 -7.10
C GLY A 51 -11.01 -2.89 -6.65
N PRO A 52 -9.93 -2.75 -7.44
CA PRO A 52 -8.84 -1.83 -7.13
C PRO A 52 -9.25 -0.35 -7.32
N LEU A 53 -8.68 0.54 -6.51
CA LEU A 53 -8.80 1.99 -6.73
C LEU A 53 -8.12 2.39 -8.03
N LYS A 54 -8.55 3.51 -8.63
CA LYS A 54 -7.97 4.00 -9.88
C LYS A 54 -6.78 4.92 -9.64
N THR A 55 -6.87 5.78 -8.64
CA THR A 55 -5.93 6.89 -8.45
C THR A 55 -5.16 6.80 -7.14
N LEU A 56 -3.96 7.41 -7.16
CA LEU A 56 -3.13 7.58 -5.96
C LEU A 56 -3.78 8.49 -4.92
N THR A 57 -4.48 9.53 -5.39
CA THR A 57 -5.23 10.45 -4.51
C THR A 57 -6.31 9.69 -3.76
N LYS A 58 -7.12 8.87 -4.45
CA LYS A 58 -8.13 8.08 -3.74
C LYS A 58 -7.54 7.03 -2.81
N ALA A 59 -6.40 6.45 -3.17
CA ALA A 59 -5.67 5.55 -2.28
C ALA A 59 -5.19 6.26 -0.99
N GLN A 60 -4.74 7.52 -1.09
CA GLN A 60 -4.41 8.35 0.07
C GLN A 60 -5.64 8.61 0.94
N ASP A 61 -6.76 9.01 0.34
CA ASP A 61 -8.02 9.21 1.08
C ASP A 61 -8.43 7.93 1.81
N ARG A 62 -8.34 6.77 1.13
CA ARG A 62 -8.67 5.49 1.75
C ARG A 62 -7.73 5.11 2.89
N VAL A 63 -6.43 5.43 2.79
CA VAL A 63 -5.49 5.28 3.91
C VAL A 63 -5.96 6.09 5.12
N ARG A 64 -6.37 7.35 4.92
CA ARG A 64 -6.87 8.22 5.98
C ARG A 64 -8.16 7.67 6.58
N GLU A 65 -9.13 7.30 5.76
CA GLU A 65 -10.40 6.69 6.16
C GLU A 65 -10.18 5.43 7.02
N LEU A 66 -9.26 4.53 6.60
CA LEU A 66 -8.93 3.34 7.39
C LEU A 66 -8.36 3.68 8.75
N LYS A 67 -7.54 4.73 8.83
CA LYS A 67 -6.92 5.18 10.09
C LYS A 67 -7.92 5.79 11.07
N GLU A 68 -9.03 6.37 10.58
CA GLU A 68 -10.09 6.90 11.45
C GLU A 68 -10.73 5.81 12.31
N SER A 69 -10.81 4.58 11.79
CA SER A 69 -11.32 3.41 12.52
C SER A 69 -10.25 2.72 13.39
N GLY A 70 -9.03 3.26 13.40
CA GLY A 70 -7.85 2.70 14.07
C GLY A 70 -6.83 2.18 13.06
N MET A 71 -5.55 2.35 13.37
CA MET A 71 -4.47 1.88 12.50
C MET A 71 -4.48 0.34 12.41
N PRO A 72 -4.54 -0.26 11.21
CA PRO A 72 -4.45 -1.71 11.07
C PRO A 72 -3.16 -2.27 11.66
N GLU A 73 -3.26 -3.43 12.29
CA GLU A 73 -2.09 -4.17 12.76
C GLU A 73 -1.19 -4.55 11.57
N GLY A 74 0.12 -4.35 11.68
CA GLY A 74 1.05 -4.56 10.56
C GLY A 74 1.03 -3.43 9.52
N GLY A 75 0.13 -2.47 9.65
CA GLY A 75 0.03 -1.26 8.84
C GLY A 75 -0.73 -1.42 7.53
N ILE A 76 -0.51 -0.48 6.61
CA ILE A 76 -1.21 -0.41 5.32
C ILE A 76 -0.20 -0.46 4.19
N ARG A 77 -0.41 -1.34 3.22
CA ARG A 77 0.33 -1.39 1.97
C ARG A 77 -0.57 -0.93 0.83
N VAL A 78 -0.23 0.19 0.21
CA VAL A 78 -0.81 0.60 -1.06
C VAL A 78 0.02 -0.03 -2.18
N GLU A 79 -0.57 -0.99 -2.87
CA GLU A 79 0.05 -1.78 -3.92
C GLU A 79 -0.43 -1.34 -5.30
N LEU A 80 0.48 -0.81 -6.11
CA LEU A 80 0.20 -0.30 -7.44
C LEU A 80 0.44 -1.38 -8.50
N ALA A 81 -0.58 -1.73 -9.26
CA ALA A 81 -0.46 -2.58 -10.43
C ALA A 81 0.39 -1.90 -11.52
N PRO A 82 1.01 -2.67 -12.44
CA PRO A 82 1.74 -2.12 -13.58
C PRO A 82 0.94 -1.06 -14.35
N GLY A 83 1.55 0.08 -14.63
CA GLY A 83 0.89 1.16 -15.36
C GLY A 83 1.55 2.52 -15.18
N THR A 84 1.00 3.51 -15.89
CA THR A 84 1.36 4.93 -15.75
C THR A 84 0.22 5.66 -15.07
N TYR A 85 0.45 6.15 -13.86
CA TYR A 85 -0.50 6.92 -13.06
C TYR A 85 -0.25 8.41 -13.30
N ALA A 86 -1.18 9.06 -14.00
CA ALA A 86 -1.12 10.47 -14.28
C ALA A 86 -1.46 11.29 -13.03
N LEU A 87 -0.66 12.33 -12.75
CA LEU A 87 -0.90 13.32 -11.72
C LEU A 87 -1.12 14.68 -12.39
N THR A 88 -2.32 15.25 -12.23
CA THR A 88 -2.61 16.62 -12.68
C THR A 88 -2.20 17.67 -11.64
N GLU A 89 -1.97 17.23 -10.41
CA GLU A 89 -1.50 18.03 -9.27
C GLU A 89 -0.59 17.18 -8.38
N PRO A 90 0.24 17.79 -7.51
CA PRO A 90 1.12 17.03 -6.63
C PRO A 90 0.35 16.12 -5.65
N LEU A 91 0.80 14.88 -5.49
CA LEU A 91 0.38 14.04 -4.37
C LEU A 91 1.11 14.52 -3.10
N VAL A 92 0.42 15.29 -2.26
CA VAL A 92 1.00 15.85 -1.03
C VAL A 92 0.80 14.88 0.13
N LEU A 93 1.87 14.20 0.53
CA LEU A 93 1.88 13.32 1.71
C LEU A 93 2.21 14.12 2.99
N THR A 94 1.33 14.05 3.99
CA THR A 94 1.49 14.70 5.30
C THR A 94 1.68 13.66 6.41
N GLN A 95 1.76 14.11 7.66
CA GLN A 95 1.79 13.21 8.82
C GLN A 95 0.57 12.29 8.89
N GLU A 96 -0.59 12.74 8.38
CA GLU A 96 -1.82 11.95 8.34
C GLU A 96 -1.73 10.75 7.40
N ASP A 97 -0.74 10.69 6.51
CA ASP A 97 -0.52 9.59 5.57
C ASP A 97 0.54 8.59 6.07
N GLY A 98 1.23 8.94 7.16
CA GLY A 98 2.26 8.11 7.77
C GLY A 98 1.71 7.03 8.71
N GLY A 99 2.59 6.10 9.08
CA GLY A 99 2.36 5.10 10.12
C GLY A 99 3.46 5.12 11.17
N THR A 100 3.52 4.09 12.01
CA THR A 100 4.62 3.86 12.95
C THR A 100 5.59 2.81 12.39
N ALA A 101 6.66 2.50 13.13
CA ALA A 101 7.55 1.40 12.77
C ALA A 101 6.81 0.04 12.79
N ASP A 102 5.89 -0.14 13.75
CA ASP A 102 5.13 -1.39 13.95
C ASP A 102 3.95 -1.51 12.98
N SER A 103 3.34 -0.38 12.60
CA SER A 103 2.26 -0.30 11.61
C SER A 103 2.58 0.78 10.58
N PRO A 104 3.45 0.52 9.60
CA PRO A 104 3.84 1.50 8.60
C PRO A 104 2.77 1.66 7.50
N VAL A 105 2.73 2.82 6.85
CA VAL A 105 2.06 2.99 5.56
C VAL A 105 3.12 2.90 4.46
N ARG A 106 2.92 2.03 3.47
CA ARG A 106 3.90 1.77 2.39
C ARG A 106 3.23 1.82 1.03
N TYR A 107 3.73 2.67 0.15
CA TYR A 107 3.38 2.67 -1.27
C TYR A 107 4.42 1.86 -2.04
N ALA A 108 3.99 0.85 -2.79
CA ALA A 108 4.90 -0.03 -3.53
C ALA A 108 4.26 -0.51 -4.84
N ALA A 109 5.08 -0.71 -5.86
CA ALA A 109 4.64 -1.44 -7.05
C ALA A 109 4.40 -2.92 -6.69
N SER A 110 3.33 -3.52 -7.21
CA SER A 110 3.11 -4.97 -7.16
C SER A 110 4.22 -5.72 -7.90
N GLU A 111 4.71 -5.12 -8.99
CA GLU A 111 5.82 -5.60 -9.79
C GLU A 111 6.90 -4.53 -9.95
N LYS A 112 8.13 -4.88 -9.57
CA LYS A 112 9.27 -3.95 -9.60
C LYS A 112 9.53 -3.42 -11.02
N GLY A 113 9.65 -2.11 -11.16
CA GLY A 113 10.02 -1.44 -12.42
C GLY A 113 8.89 -1.32 -13.45
N ARG A 114 7.64 -1.54 -13.04
CA ARG A 114 6.48 -1.51 -13.94
C ARG A 114 5.46 -0.42 -13.62
N VAL A 115 5.76 0.45 -12.65
CA VAL A 115 4.90 1.53 -12.19
C VAL A 115 5.59 2.86 -12.45
N TYR A 116 4.90 3.73 -13.18
CA TYR A 116 5.35 5.09 -13.49
C TYR A 116 4.33 6.08 -12.91
N ILE A 117 4.80 7.07 -12.17
CA ILE A 117 3.97 8.18 -11.71
C ILE A 117 4.40 9.40 -12.52
N SER A 118 3.47 9.98 -13.27
CA SER A 118 3.80 10.98 -14.29
C SER A 118 2.95 12.22 -14.13
N GLY A 119 3.59 13.38 -13.98
CA GLY A 119 2.95 14.69 -14.12
C GLY A 119 2.97 15.24 -15.56
N ALA A 120 3.35 14.41 -16.54
CA ALA A 120 3.53 14.85 -17.91
C ALA A 120 2.19 14.91 -18.68
N VAL A 121 2.14 15.79 -19.67
CA VAL A 121 1.08 15.83 -20.68
C VAL A 121 1.61 15.16 -21.93
N THR A 122 0.89 14.16 -22.44
CA THR A 122 1.22 13.52 -23.72
C THR A 122 1.00 14.50 -24.86
N VAL A 123 1.98 14.59 -25.77
CA VAL A 123 1.88 15.33 -27.02
C VAL A 123 2.00 14.31 -28.15
N ASP A 124 0.90 14.00 -28.83
CA ASP A 124 0.83 12.95 -29.85
C ASP A 124 0.11 13.36 -31.15
N GLN A 125 -0.53 14.55 -31.16
CA GLN A 125 -1.26 15.09 -32.32
C GLN A 125 -0.33 15.81 -33.32
N PHE A 126 0.75 15.15 -33.71
CA PHE A 126 1.65 15.70 -34.73
C PHE A 126 1.01 15.59 -36.11
N VAL A 127 1.05 16.69 -36.88
CA VAL A 127 0.63 16.73 -38.29
C VAL A 127 1.81 17.10 -39.17
N PRO A 128 1.87 16.64 -40.43
CA PRO A 128 2.87 17.10 -41.38
C PRO A 128 2.82 18.62 -41.53
N VAL A 129 3.99 19.25 -41.62
CA VAL A 129 4.08 20.67 -41.95
C VAL A 129 3.68 20.85 -43.41
N THR A 130 2.64 21.64 -43.66
CA THR A 130 2.13 21.95 -45.02
C THR A 130 2.49 23.35 -45.49
N ASP A 131 3.19 24.12 -44.64
CA ASP A 131 3.66 25.45 -44.97
C ASP A 131 4.75 25.35 -46.06
N PRO A 132 4.54 25.94 -47.26
CA PRO A 132 5.49 25.86 -48.36
C PRO A 132 6.80 26.62 -48.13
N VAL A 133 6.90 27.42 -47.06
CA VAL A 133 8.12 28.19 -46.73
C VAL A 133 8.90 27.66 -45.52
N VAL A 134 8.48 26.53 -44.93
CA VAL A 134 9.24 25.77 -43.92
C VAL A 134 10.09 24.70 -44.58
#